data_AF-A0A7X7T8N3-F1
#
_entry.id   AF-A0A7X7T8N3-F1
#
_cell.length_a   1.000
_cell.length_b   1.000
_cell.length_c   1.000
_cell.angle_alpha   90.00
_cell.angle_beta   90.00
_cell.angle_gamma   90.00
#
_symmetry.space_group_name_H-M   'P 1'
#
loop_
_entity.id
_entity.type
_entity.pdbx_description
1 polymer ?
#
loop_
_entity_poly.entity_id
_entity_poly.type
_entity_poly.pdbx_seq_one_letter_code
_entity_poly.pdbx_strand_id
1 'polypeptide(L)'
;MSTPPFPDMDDLVQRLLDDQLEPDERKRFETAIREDPRVRDYYIDSMFVCAVVRRSSQVTGELTKSDLMQAISSGTSRWGTKSIGRHIRSIAAILLFGVLVSASVWIFRHMTHGPALGMLIDEYESQWHRTHLRPGDLLYAGRYDLREGAVKMELGQGTSILLEAPCRVEFISPGEVVLREGRLSVVVPPEATGFQVRTSTALITDLGTEFGVIAHSDGGTEAHAFKGRISVALEHGQSGQVTPCFVNERFAAVVDAAGRNVQSGLAARADLFVLQLPSVSQLGNPAERINLADIVGGGNGRGTGKLDQGIELATGQSSSTPPTTIRLARRNEFRPSRQARGIDGVFVPNGALGPVVISTTGLRFSQCPETMGSFFSGPTNSGKFFDLPSQQIVTARFNGIRFGTSAHPALTLHPNAGITFDLNQIRQDNPDIEIERFTAVCGIPKNLPQTPFSSADVWVLLDGVVCQHLYYPVGWKVVEKVDVPIPAHTRFLSLVATCSGRADYSWILFGDPFLEPAAVE
;
A
#
# COMPACT_ATOMS: atom_id res chain seq x y z
N MET A 1 -8.01 -15.17 37.98
CA MET A 1 -6.79 -15.44 38.76
C MET A 1 -6.67 -16.93 38.92
N SER A 2 -5.45 -17.45 38.79
CA SER A 2 -5.10 -18.84 39.07
C SER A 2 -5.54 -19.19 40.50
N THR A 3 -5.88 -20.45 40.78
CA THR A 3 -6.26 -20.89 42.13
C THR A 3 -5.00 -21.07 42.97
N PRO A 4 -4.94 -20.60 44.24
CA PRO A 4 -3.75 -20.75 45.06
C PRO A 4 -3.37 -22.24 45.20
N PRO A 5 -2.11 -22.63 44.93
CA PRO A 5 -1.69 -24.04 45.00
C PRO A 5 -1.81 -24.65 46.40
N PHE A 6 -1.83 -23.82 47.45
CA PHE A 6 -2.08 -24.19 48.83
C PHE A 6 -2.71 -23.02 49.63
N PRO A 7 -3.39 -23.29 50.75
CA PRO A 7 -4.28 -22.33 51.43
C PRO A 7 -3.63 -21.01 51.87
N ASP A 8 -2.34 -21.04 52.21
CA ASP A 8 -1.63 -19.88 52.78
C ASP A 8 -0.75 -19.14 51.74
N MET A 9 -0.90 -19.45 50.46
CA MET A 9 -0.08 -18.86 49.38
C MET A 9 -0.24 -17.34 49.29
N ASP A 10 -1.48 -16.85 49.41
CA ASP A 10 -1.79 -15.42 49.31
C ASP A 10 -1.18 -14.62 50.45
N ASP A 11 -1.24 -15.16 51.67
CA ASP A 11 -0.66 -14.54 52.86
C ASP A 11 0.87 -14.47 52.75
N LEU A 12 1.52 -15.54 52.27
CA LEU A 12 2.97 -15.57 52.07
C LEU A 12 3.42 -14.58 50.99
N VAL A 13 2.70 -14.46 49.87
CA VAL A 13 3.01 -13.46 48.83
C VAL A 13 2.82 -12.04 49.36
N GLN A 14 1.75 -11.79 50.11
CA GLN A 14 1.48 -10.48 50.70
C GLN A 14 2.55 -10.08 51.73
N ARG A 15 2.93 -10.98 52.63
CA ARG A 15 3.98 -10.76 53.63
C ARG A 15 5.36 -10.59 52.99
N LEU A 16 5.62 -11.24 51.85
CA LEU A 16 6.83 -11.00 51.06
C LEU A 16 6.86 -9.58 50.45
N LEU A 17 5.72 -9.11 49.93
CA LEU A 17 5.60 -7.76 49.36
C LEU A 17 5.72 -6.64 50.41
N ASP A 18 5.27 -6.90 51.63
CA ASP A 18 5.37 -5.98 52.76
C ASP A 18 6.69 -6.13 53.55
N ASP A 19 7.64 -6.96 53.07
CA ASP A 19 8.95 -7.25 53.70
C ASP A 19 8.85 -7.81 55.15
N GLN A 20 7.78 -8.57 55.44
CA GLN A 20 7.45 -9.16 56.75
C GLN A 20 7.61 -10.69 56.79
N LEU A 21 8.42 -11.26 55.89
CA LEU A 21 8.64 -12.71 55.81
C LEU A 21 9.87 -13.12 56.63
N GLU A 22 9.71 -14.06 57.55
CA GLU A 22 10.81 -14.55 58.38
C GLU A 22 11.87 -15.31 57.53
N PRO A 23 13.17 -15.31 57.91
CA PRO A 23 14.23 -15.90 57.09
C PRO A 23 14.02 -17.38 56.74
N ASP A 24 13.49 -18.17 57.68
CA ASP A 24 13.22 -19.59 57.48
C ASP A 24 12.01 -19.84 56.57
N GLU A 25 11.01 -18.96 56.63
CA GLU A 25 9.82 -18.99 55.75
C GLU A 25 10.19 -18.59 54.32
N ARG A 26 11.03 -17.54 54.17
CA ARG A 26 11.57 -17.11 52.87
C ARG A 26 12.31 -18.25 52.18
N LYS A 27 13.17 -18.96 52.91
CA LYS A 27 13.93 -20.08 52.34
C LYS A 27 13.01 -21.21 51.85
N ARG A 28 11.98 -21.56 52.62
CA ARG A 28 10.98 -22.57 52.21
C ARG A 28 10.18 -22.14 50.98
N PHE A 29 9.81 -20.86 50.92
CA PHE A 29 9.08 -20.29 49.79
C PHE A 29 9.92 -20.25 48.51
N GLU A 30 11.20 -19.86 48.60
CA GLU A 30 12.15 -19.90 47.49
C GLU A 30 12.36 -21.33 46.96
N THR A 31 12.42 -22.32 47.85
CA THR A 31 12.47 -23.74 47.47
C THR A 31 11.19 -24.16 46.75
N ALA A 32 10.01 -23.78 47.25
CA ALA A 32 8.72 -24.11 46.63
C ALA A 32 8.56 -23.49 45.22
N ILE A 33 9.01 -22.24 45.01
CA ILE A 33 9.03 -21.60 43.69
C ILE A 33 9.96 -22.34 42.72
N ARG A 34 11.07 -22.89 43.22
CA ARG A 34 12.05 -23.61 42.38
C ARG A 34 11.55 -24.99 41.98
N GLU A 35 10.87 -25.69 42.88
CA GLU A 35 10.53 -27.11 42.74
C GLU A 35 9.12 -27.35 42.18
N ASP A 36 8.12 -26.50 42.46
CA ASP A 36 6.75 -26.64 41.95
C ASP A 36 6.40 -25.56 40.90
N PRO A 37 6.24 -25.94 39.61
CA PRO A 37 5.86 -25.01 38.55
C PRO A 37 4.57 -24.23 38.85
N ARG A 38 3.60 -24.83 39.56
CA ARG A 38 2.32 -24.19 39.88
C ARG A 38 2.50 -23.02 40.86
N VAL A 39 3.44 -23.16 41.80
CA VAL A 39 3.79 -22.13 42.77
C VAL A 39 4.51 -20.97 42.08
N ARG A 40 5.40 -21.29 41.14
CA ARG A 40 6.10 -20.30 40.32
C ARG A 40 5.16 -19.48 39.44
N ASP A 41 4.25 -20.14 38.73
CA ASP A 41 3.31 -19.48 37.83
C ASP A 41 2.36 -18.56 38.63
N TYR A 42 1.87 -19.04 39.77
CA TYR A 42 1.06 -18.24 40.70
C TYR A 42 1.81 -17.02 41.25
N TYR A 43 3.09 -17.18 41.61
CA TYR A 43 3.93 -16.07 42.07
C TYR A 43 4.13 -15.01 40.97
N ILE A 44 4.39 -15.42 39.72
CA ILE A 44 4.56 -14.49 38.59
C ILE A 44 3.26 -13.72 38.31
N ASP A 45 2.11 -14.40 38.28
CA ASP A 45 0.80 -13.78 38.10
C ASP A 45 0.53 -12.75 39.21
N SER A 46 0.84 -13.09 40.46
CA SER A 46 0.63 -12.22 41.62
C SER A 46 1.53 -10.98 41.59
N MET A 47 2.81 -11.14 41.20
CA MET A 47 3.75 -10.03 41.00
C MET A 47 3.33 -9.10 39.86
N PHE A 48 2.79 -9.66 38.77
CA PHE A 48 2.29 -8.88 37.64
C PHE A 48 1.08 -8.02 38.05
N VAL A 49 0.12 -8.59 38.79
CA VAL A 49 -1.02 -7.84 39.34
C VAL A 49 -0.54 -6.72 40.26
N CYS A 50 0.41 -7.01 41.16
CA CYS A 50 0.97 -5.98 42.05
C CYS A 50 1.69 -4.86 41.28
N ALA A 51 2.41 -5.18 40.20
CA ALA A 51 3.05 -4.19 39.34
C ALA A 51 2.03 -3.31 38.61
N VAL A 52 0.93 -3.89 38.11
CA VAL A 52 -0.16 -3.16 37.44
C VAL A 52 -0.89 -2.24 38.43
N VAL A 53 -1.20 -2.73 39.64
CA VAL A 53 -1.86 -1.94 40.69
C VAL A 53 -0.98 -0.79 41.18
N ARG A 54 0.33 -1.02 41.37
CA ARG A 54 1.27 0.04 41.78
C ARG A 54 1.42 1.10 40.68
N ARG A 55 1.34 0.69 39.41
CA ARG A 55 1.32 1.60 38.25
C ARG A 55 0.02 2.38 38.15
N SER A 56 -1.12 1.81 38.50
CA SER A 56 -2.40 2.54 38.52
C SER A 56 -2.54 3.46 39.74
N SER A 57 -1.98 3.08 40.89
CA SER A 57 -1.99 3.91 42.12
C SER A 57 -1.06 5.12 42.02
N GLN A 58 -0.01 5.07 41.19
CA GLN A 58 0.79 6.26 40.87
C GLN A 58 0.04 7.27 39.99
N VAL A 59 -1.04 6.85 39.31
CA VAL A 59 -1.85 7.69 38.41
C VAL A 59 -3.10 8.23 39.12
N THR A 60 -3.47 7.70 40.29
CA THR A 60 -4.62 8.13 41.08
C THR A 60 -4.17 8.41 42.51
N GLY A 61 -4.05 9.70 42.86
CA GLY A 61 -3.54 10.16 44.15
C GLY A 61 -4.15 9.44 45.37
N GLU A 62 -3.27 9.19 46.34
CA GLU A 62 -3.42 8.53 47.65
C GLU A 62 -4.85 8.19 48.12
N LEU A 63 -5.20 6.91 48.01
CA LEU A 63 -6.15 6.25 48.91
C LEU A 63 -5.34 5.40 49.89
N THR A 64 -5.47 5.68 51.18
CA THR A 64 -4.68 5.06 52.24
C THR A 64 -5.19 3.63 52.53
N LYS A 65 -4.28 2.66 52.74
CA LYS A 65 -4.57 1.23 53.02
C LYS A 65 -5.62 1.02 54.13
N SER A 66 -5.75 1.96 55.05
CA SER A 66 -6.70 1.97 56.18
C SER A 66 -8.16 1.99 55.74
N ASP A 67 -8.50 2.76 54.71
CA ASP A 67 -9.89 2.92 54.23
C ASP A 67 -10.38 1.67 53.48
N LEU A 68 -9.45 0.95 52.86
CA LEU A 68 -9.74 -0.31 52.17
C LEU A 68 -10.00 -1.46 53.17
N MET A 69 -9.30 -1.49 54.31
CA MET A 69 -9.48 -2.54 55.34
C MET A 69 -10.77 -2.38 56.15
N GLN A 70 -11.30 -1.17 56.28
CA GLN A 70 -12.59 -0.95 56.94
C GLN A 70 -13.78 -1.36 56.05
N ALA A 71 -13.62 -1.30 54.72
CA ALA A 71 -14.63 -1.74 53.77
C ALA A 71 -14.76 -3.28 53.72
N ILE A 72 -13.66 -4.01 53.91
CA ILE A 72 -13.61 -5.48 53.81
C ILE A 72 -14.01 -6.15 55.14
N SER A 73 -13.80 -5.51 56.29
CA SER A 73 -14.07 -6.09 57.62
C SER A 73 -15.50 -5.97 58.14
N SER A 74 -16.40 -5.24 57.46
CA SER A 74 -17.80 -5.10 57.91
C SER A 74 -18.76 -6.18 57.38
N GLY A 75 -18.25 -7.20 56.69
CA GLY A 75 -19.03 -8.33 56.19
C GLY A 75 -19.08 -9.51 57.15
N THR A 76 -19.67 -9.38 58.34
CA THR A 76 -20.37 -10.45 59.10
C THR A 76 -20.76 -10.01 60.52
N SER A 77 -22.00 -9.57 60.72
CA SER A 77 -22.91 -10.17 61.73
C SER A 77 -24.22 -9.39 61.88
N ARG A 78 -25.28 -10.17 62.08
CA ARG A 78 -26.63 -9.81 62.57
C ARG A 78 -27.59 -9.13 61.60
N TRP A 79 -28.39 -9.99 60.97
CA TRP A 79 -29.73 -9.71 60.46
C TRP A 79 -30.58 -8.99 61.52
N GLY A 80 -30.90 -7.73 61.25
CA GLY A 80 -31.91 -6.94 61.96
C GLY A 80 -32.84 -6.31 60.93
N THR A 81 -34.10 -6.75 60.94
CA THR A 81 -35.19 -6.30 60.06
C THR A 81 -35.45 -4.79 60.22
N LYS A 82 -34.81 -3.93 59.41
CA LYS A 82 -35.19 -2.51 59.22
C LYS A 82 -34.51 -1.74 58.06
N SER A 83 -33.94 -2.41 57.05
CA SER A 83 -33.13 -1.71 56.02
C SER A 83 -33.41 -2.18 54.58
N ILE A 84 -34.66 -2.12 54.10
CA ILE A 84 -34.94 -2.32 52.65
C ILE A 84 -34.89 -0.98 51.89
N GLY A 85 -35.26 0.14 52.53
CA GLY A 85 -35.27 1.47 51.88
C GLY A 85 -33.90 2.10 51.61
N ARG A 86 -32.83 1.67 52.30
CA ARG A 86 -31.48 2.22 52.12
C ARG A 86 -30.73 1.56 50.95
N HIS A 87 -30.90 0.26 50.74
CA HIS A 87 -30.24 -0.46 49.64
C HIS A 87 -30.80 -0.08 48.26
N ILE A 88 -32.10 0.26 48.16
CA ILE A 88 -32.71 0.72 46.89
C ILE A 88 -32.11 2.07 46.44
N ARG A 89 -31.80 2.98 47.38
CA ARG A 89 -31.17 4.28 47.06
C ARG A 89 -29.71 4.14 46.64
N SER A 90 -28.97 3.19 47.22
CA SER A 90 -27.58 2.90 46.85
C SER A 90 -27.46 2.25 45.46
N ILE A 91 -28.38 1.35 45.10
CA ILE A 91 -28.42 0.75 43.75
C ILE A 91 -28.76 1.82 42.69
N ALA A 92 -29.71 2.70 42.98
CA ALA A 92 -30.06 3.82 42.08
C ALA A 92 -28.87 4.78 41.86
N ALA A 93 -28.08 5.06 42.88
CA ALA A 93 -26.90 5.91 42.77
C ALA A 93 -25.77 5.27 41.94
N ILE A 94 -25.55 3.97 42.07
CA ILE A 94 -24.56 3.23 41.27
C ILE A 94 -24.98 3.16 39.80
N LEU A 95 -26.27 2.92 39.52
CA LEU A 95 -26.80 2.94 38.16
C LEU A 95 -26.71 4.33 37.55
N LEU A 96 -27.04 5.39 38.30
CA LEU A 96 -26.93 6.77 37.83
C LEU A 96 -25.47 7.17 37.56
N PHE A 97 -24.54 6.75 38.42
CA PHE A 97 -23.10 6.97 38.22
C PHE A 97 -22.59 6.20 37.00
N GLY A 98 -23.00 4.94 36.82
CA GLY A 98 -22.70 4.15 35.63
C GLY A 98 -23.23 4.81 34.35
N VAL A 99 -24.46 5.32 34.36
CA VAL A 99 -25.05 6.07 33.24
C VAL A 99 -24.30 7.38 32.99
N LEU A 100 -23.91 8.12 34.04
CA LEU A 100 -23.16 9.36 33.92
C LEU A 100 -21.73 9.14 33.41
N VAL A 101 -21.05 8.08 33.85
CA VAL A 101 -19.74 7.71 33.32
C VAL A 101 -19.87 7.25 31.87
N SER A 102 -20.89 6.45 31.54
CA SER A 102 -21.17 6.03 30.16
C SER A 102 -21.48 7.22 29.27
N ALA A 103 -22.31 8.15 29.74
CA ALA A 103 -22.63 9.39 29.05
C ALA A 103 -21.42 10.32 28.95
N SER A 104 -20.58 10.39 29.99
CA SER A 104 -19.33 11.15 29.97
C SER A 104 -18.33 10.57 28.97
N VAL A 105 -18.18 9.24 28.92
CA VAL A 105 -17.36 8.56 27.90
C VAL A 105 -17.97 8.75 26.51
N TRP A 106 -19.28 8.69 26.37
CA TRP A 106 -19.98 8.92 25.09
C TRP A 106 -19.82 10.37 24.60
N ILE A 107 -20.00 11.35 25.49
CA ILE A 107 -19.79 12.78 25.23
C ILE A 107 -18.31 13.05 24.91
N PHE A 108 -17.38 12.49 25.68
CA PHE A 108 -15.94 12.69 25.46
C PHE A 108 -15.47 12.04 24.15
N ARG A 109 -16.07 10.92 23.74
CA ARG A 109 -15.79 10.29 22.43
C ARG A 109 -16.45 11.01 21.25
N HIS A 110 -17.52 11.77 21.47
CA HIS A 110 -18.19 12.55 20.42
C HIS A 110 -17.78 14.02 20.36
N MET A 111 -17.21 14.59 21.43
CA MET A 111 -16.71 15.97 21.48
C MET A 111 -15.24 16.13 21.05
N THR A 112 -14.55 15.06 20.66
CA THR A 112 -13.12 15.15 20.25
C THR A 112 -12.89 15.71 18.86
N HIS A 113 -13.93 15.82 18.04
CA HIS A 113 -13.79 16.28 16.66
C HIS A 113 -14.53 17.61 16.48
N GLY A 114 -13.84 18.59 15.91
CA GLY A 114 -14.43 19.87 15.50
C GLY A 114 -15.52 19.70 14.43
N PRO A 115 -16.02 20.78 13.81
CA PRO A 115 -16.99 20.65 12.73
C PRO A 115 -16.44 19.74 11.62
N ALA A 116 -17.29 18.89 11.06
CA ALA A 116 -16.92 18.06 9.92
C ALA A 116 -16.51 18.97 8.75
N LEU A 117 -15.36 18.66 8.15
CA LEU A 117 -14.80 19.40 7.03
C LEU A 117 -15.35 18.90 5.69
N GLY A 118 -15.88 17.67 5.65
CA GLY A 118 -16.28 16.99 4.44
C GLY A 118 -16.65 15.53 4.68
N MET A 119 -16.63 14.74 3.61
CA MET A 119 -16.95 13.32 3.62
C MET A 119 -16.06 12.55 2.64
N LEU A 120 -15.71 11.31 2.98
CA LEU A 120 -15.11 10.38 2.02
C LEU A 120 -16.22 9.88 1.09
N ILE A 121 -16.10 10.16 -0.21
CA ILE A 121 -17.13 9.82 -1.19
C ILE A 121 -16.92 8.41 -1.74
N ASP A 122 -15.67 8.09 -2.06
CA ASP A 122 -15.34 6.85 -2.73
C ASP A 122 -13.88 6.47 -2.45
N GLU A 123 -13.58 5.18 -2.56
CA GLU A 123 -12.25 4.65 -2.35
C GLU A 123 -11.91 3.57 -3.37
N TYR A 124 -10.63 3.50 -3.68
CA TYR A 124 -10.07 2.44 -4.49
C TYR A 124 -8.94 1.78 -3.71
N GLU A 125 -9.29 0.68 -3.04
CA GLU A 125 -8.40 -0.16 -2.23
C GLU A 125 -7.54 0.62 -1.22
N SER A 126 -8.20 1.53 -0.49
CA SER A 126 -7.49 2.41 0.42
C SER A 126 -6.98 1.66 1.66
N GLN A 127 -5.74 1.94 2.04
CA GLN A 127 -5.21 1.53 3.35
C GLN A 127 -4.62 2.73 4.06
N TRP A 128 -5.13 2.99 5.26
CA TRP A 128 -4.77 4.12 6.09
C TRP A 128 -3.90 3.68 7.27
N HIS A 129 -2.97 4.53 7.69
CA HIS A 129 -2.24 4.32 8.93
C HIS A 129 -3.08 4.77 10.13
N ARG A 130 -3.46 3.83 11.01
CA ARG A 130 -4.19 4.04 12.29
C ARG A 130 -5.65 4.52 12.18
N THR A 131 -6.04 5.07 11.04
CA THR A 131 -7.43 5.44 10.74
C THR A 131 -8.05 4.35 9.89
N HIS A 132 -9.37 4.17 9.96
CA HIS A 132 -10.13 3.38 9.00
C HIS A 132 -11.28 4.27 8.55
N LEU A 133 -11.17 4.84 7.34
CA LEU A 133 -12.26 5.57 6.71
C LEU A 133 -12.91 4.67 5.67
N ARG A 134 -14.22 4.80 5.52
CA ARG A 134 -15.02 4.16 4.48
C ARG A 134 -15.84 5.22 3.74
N PRO A 135 -16.30 4.93 2.51
CA PRO A 135 -17.26 5.78 1.83
C PRO A 135 -18.48 6.09 2.71
N GLY A 136 -18.80 7.38 2.85
CA GLY A 136 -19.82 7.91 3.74
C GLY A 136 -19.31 8.43 5.09
N ASP A 137 -18.07 8.15 5.48
CA ASP A 137 -17.51 8.65 6.74
C ASP A 137 -17.18 10.15 6.66
N LEU A 138 -17.46 10.87 7.75
CA LEU A 138 -17.14 12.29 7.87
C LEU A 138 -15.64 12.53 8.05
N LEU A 139 -15.15 13.58 7.41
CA LEU A 139 -13.78 14.06 7.52
C LEU A 139 -13.71 15.18 8.57
N TYR A 140 -12.66 15.16 9.38
CA TYR A 140 -12.42 16.15 10.43
C TYR A 140 -11.03 16.76 10.28
N ALA A 141 -10.80 17.88 10.96
CA ALA A 141 -9.47 18.47 11.00
C ALA A 141 -8.47 17.49 11.64
N GLY A 142 -7.31 17.31 11.01
CA GLY A 142 -6.30 16.37 11.48
C GLY A 142 -5.45 15.76 10.38
N ARG A 143 -4.57 14.85 10.79
CA ARG A 143 -3.60 14.18 9.92
C ARG A 143 -4.13 12.85 9.42
N TYR A 144 -3.94 12.63 8.12
CA TYR A 144 -4.31 11.41 7.44
C TYR A 144 -3.12 10.91 6.62
N ASP A 145 -2.91 9.60 6.66
CA ASP A 145 -1.73 8.95 6.13
C ASP A 145 -2.16 7.73 5.32
N LEU A 146 -2.33 7.95 4.03
CA LEU A 146 -2.76 6.97 3.04
C LEU A 146 -1.54 6.19 2.57
N ARG A 147 -1.51 4.89 2.86
CA ARG A 147 -0.40 3.99 2.55
C ARG A 147 -0.57 3.29 1.21
N GLU A 148 -1.80 2.95 0.86
CA GLU A 148 -2.14 2.22 -0.38
C GLU A 148 -3.47 2.73 -0.95
N GLY A 149 -3.63 2.56 -2.27
CA GLY A 149 -4.85 2.91 -2.98
C GLY A 149 -4.97 4.39 -3.33
N ALA A 150 -6.19 4.76 -3.67
CA ALA A 150 -6.59 6.14 -3.90
C ALA A 150 -7.95 6.39 -3.26
N VAL A 151 -8.22 7.64 -2.87
CA VAL A 151 -9.47 8.02 -2.21
C VAL A 151 -9.98 9.31 -2.77
N LYS A 152 -11.29 9.40 -2.94
CA LYS A 152 -12.00 10.62 -3.33
C LYS A 152 -12.75 11.15 -2.12
N MET A 153 -12.49 12.41 -1.82
CA MET A 153 -13.05 13.15 -0.71
C MET A 153 -13.75 14.39 -1.23
N GLU A 154 -14.82 14.79 -0.58
CA GLU A 154 -15.51 16.05 -0.86
C GLU A 154 -15.51 16.89 0.40
N LEU A 155 -14.94 18.09 0.32
CA LEU A 155 -14.92 19.06 1.40
C LEU A 155 -16.12 20.01 1.29
N GLY A 156 -16.40 20.70 2.39
CA GLY A 156 -17.44 21.73 2.43
C GLY A 156 -17.27 22.73 1.29
N GLN A 157 -18.39 23.14 0.69
CA GLN A 157 -18.50 23.96 -0.53
C GLN A 157 -18.22 23.21 -1.86
N GLY A 158 -18.14 21.87 -1.84
CA GLY A 158 -18.15 21.04 -3.05
C GLY A 158 -16.77 20.79 -3.67
N THR A 159 -15.69 21.19 -3.00
CA THR A 159 -14.32 20.92 -3.43
C THR A 159 -14.03 19.42 -3.37
N SER A 160 -13.75 18.81 -4.52
CA SER A 160 -13.41 17.39 -4.61
C SER A 160 -11.90 17.21 -4.61
N ILE A 161 -11.38 16.39 -3.71
CA ILE A 161 -9.96 16.04 -3.58
C ILE A 161 -9.77 14.56 -3.83
N LEU A 162 -8.80 14.21 -4.67
CA LEU A 162 -8.37 12.84 -4.88
C LEU A 162 -6.93 12.69 -4.40
N LEU A 163 -6.71 11.76 -3.47
CA LEU A 163 -5.39 11.46 -2.92
C LEU A 163 -4.87 10.14 -3.51
N GLU A 164 -3.62 10.12 -3.95
CA GLU A 164 -2.95 8.91 -4.46
C GLU A 164 -1.85 8.47 -3.47
N ALA A 165 -1.89 7.20 -3.02
CA ALA A 165 -0.89 6.69 -2.10
C ALA A 165 0.52 6.54 -2.71
N PRO A 166 1.60 6.68 -1.92
CA PRO A 166 1.61 7.11 -0.52
C PRO A 166 1.34 8.62 -0.41
N CYS A 167 0.47 9.02 0.51
CA CYS A 167 0.10 10.42 0.70
C CYS A 167 -0.08 10.74 2.17
N ARG A 168 0.65 11.76 2.65
CA ARG A 168 0.54 12.32 4.00
C ARG A 168 -0.03 13.72 3.91
N VAL A 169 -1.27 13.86 4.37
CA VAL A 169 -2.05 15.09 4.26
C VAL A 169 -2.61 15.49 5.63
N GLU A 170 -2.79 16.78 5.85
CA GLU A 170 -3.41 17.33 7.04
C GLU A 170 -4.49 18.32 6.64
N PHE A 171 -5.74 18.02 7.00
CA PHE A 171 -6.88 18.89 6.73
C PHE A 171 -6.98 19.93 7.85
N ILE A 172 -6.97 21.21 7.46
CA ILE A 172 -7.03 22.34 8.39
C ILE A 172 -8.44 22.91 8.42
N SER A 173 -9.01 23.15 7.24
CA SER A 173 -10.36 23.71 7.05
C SER A 173 -10.95 23.24 5.71
N PRO A 174 -12.23 23.54 5.39
CA PRO A 174 -12.78 23.21 4.07
C PRO A 174 -12.07 23.93 2.91
N GLY A 175 -11.38 25.04 3.20
CA GLY A 175 -10.65 25.85 2.23
C GLY A 175 -9.13 25.65 2.25
N GLU A 176 -8.59 24.77 3.11
CA GLU A 176 -7.13 24.64 3.25
C GLU A 176 -6.71 23.22 3.63
N VAL A 177 -5.72 22.71 2.88
CA VAL A 177 -5.05 21.44 3.15
C VAL A 177 -3.54 21.61 3.16
N VAL A 178 -2.85 20.86 4.02
CA VAL A 178 -1.39 20.78 4.04
C VAL A 178 -0.97 19.42 3.47
N LEU A 179 -0.32 19.41 2.32
CA LEU A 179 0.28 18.23 1.71
C LEU A 179 1.75 18.12 2.15
N ARG A 180 2.06 17.12 2.96
CA ARG A 180 3.43 16.91 3.47
C ARG A 180 4.26 16.08 2.52
N GLU A 181 3.65 15.09 1.90
CA GLU A 181 4.29 14.17 0.95
C GLU A 181 3.21 13.47 0.13
N GLY A 182 3.48 13.23 -1.15
CA GLY A 182 2.62 12.45 -2.04
C GLY A 182 1.98 13.30 -3.12
N ARG A 183 0.86 12.82 -3.66
CA ARG A 183 0.14 13.48 -4.75
C ARG A 183 -1.32 13.67 -4.39
N LEU A 184 -1.85 14.81 -4.80
CA LEU A 184 -3.28 15.08 -4.78
C LEU A 184 -3.70 15.83 -6.04
N SER A 185 -4.94 15.62 -6.46
CA SER A 185 -5.63 16.47 -7.43
C SER A 185 -6.89 17.05 -6.81
N VAL A 186 -7.18 18.30 -7.18
CA VAL A 186 -8.32 19.06 -6.66
C VAL A 186 -9.16 19.56 -7.82
N VAL A 187 -10.47 19.39 -7.69
CA VAL A 187 -11.48 20.05 -8.53
C VAL A 187 -12.21 21.05 -7.63
N VAL A 188 -12.00 22.34 -7.89
CA VAL A 188 -12.64 23.41 -7.11
C VAL A 188 -13.80 24.01 -7.91
N PRO A 189 -15.04 23.94 -7.41
CA PRO A 189 -16.16 24.60 -8.06
C PRO A 189 -16.10 26.13 -7.86
N PRO A 190 -16.78 26.93 -8.70
CA PRO A 190 -16.70 28.40 -8.63
C PRO A 190 -17.04 28.97 -7.24
N GLU A 191 -18.01 28.39 -6.53
CA GLU A 191 -18.43 28.78 -5.18
C GLU A 191 -17.36 28.59 -4.09
N ALA A 192 -16.36 27.75 -4.33
CA ALA A 192 -15.29 27.42 -3.38
C ALA A 192 -13.93 28.01 -3.78
N THR A 193 -13.92 29.00 -4.70
CA THR A 193 -12.69 29.63 -5.20
C THR A 193 -11.82 30.17 -4.05
N GLY A 194 -10.53 29.87 -4.09
CA GLY A 194 -9.55 30.31 -3.09
C GLY A 194 -9.15 29.23 -2.07
N PHE A 195 -9.54 27.98 -2.32
CA PHE A 195 -8.95 26.77 -1.76
C PHE A 195 -7.42 26.76 -1.88
N GLN A 196 -6.76 26.35 -0.80
CA GLN A 196 -5.31 26.40 -0.65
C GLN A 196 -4.72 25.02 -0.40
N VAL A 197 -3.66 24.70 -1.12
CA VAL A 197 -2.79 23.55 -0.86
C VAL A 197 -1.43 24.08 -0.43
N ARG A 198 -1.07 23.83 0.82
CA ARG A 198 0.21 24.23 1.41
C ARG A 198 1.17 23.04 1.42
N THR A 199 2.41 23.24 1.00
CA THR A 199 3.50 22.27 1.14
C THR A 199 4.60 22.85 2.04
N SER A 200 5.72 22.16 2.22
CA SER A 200 6.87 22.69 2.98
C SER A 200 7.50 23.93 2.33
N THR A 201 7.38 24.05 1.00
CA THR A 201 8.10 25.04 0.20
C THR A 201 7.18 26.02 -0.53
N ALA A 202 5.91 25.69 -0.71
CA ALA A 202 4.99 26.50 -1.51
C ALA A 202 3.57 26.58 -0.94
N LEU A 203 2.90 27.69 -1.25
CA LEU A 203 1.47 27.88 -1.10
C LEU A 203 0.84 27.96 -2.50
N ILE A 204 -0.07 27.03 -2.80
CA ILE A 204 -0.81 26.96 -4.04
C ILE A 204 -2.25 27.38 -3.75
N THR A 205 -2.74 28.39 -4.46
CA THR A 205 -4.13 28.88 -4.33
C THR A 205 -4.84 28.71 -5.66
N ASP A 206 -6.04 28.12 -5.62
CA ASP A 206 -6.88 28.01 -6.80
C ASP A 206 -7.55 29.36 -7.15
N LEU A 207 -7.96 29.48 -8.41
CA LEU A 207 -8.75 30.60 -8.92
C LEU A 207 -9.97 30.08 -9.71
N GLY A 208 -10.62 29.01 -9.22
CA GLY A 208 -11.76 28.32 -9.85
C GLY A 208 -11.31 27.28 -10.89
N THR A 209 -10.53 26.28 -10.45
CA THR A 209 -9.64 25.51 -11.33
C THR A 209 -9.57 24.03 -10.94
N GLU A 210 -9.23 23.18 -11.92
CA GLU A 210 -8.78 21.80 -11.70
C GLU A 210 -7.25 21.73 -11.78
N PHE A 211 -6.61 21.24 -10.72
CA PHE A 211 -5.14 21.23 -10.61
C PHE A 211 -4.62 20.07 -9.77
N GLY A 212 -3.34 19.76 -9.94
CA GLY A 212 -2.63 18.72 -9.19
C GLY A 212 -1.39 19.26 -8.50
N VAL A 213 -1.09 18.74 -7.31
CA VAL A 213 0.11 19.08 -6.53
C VAL A 213 0.87 17.81 -6.16
N ILE A 214 2.19 17.82 -6.39
CA ILE A 214 3.14 16.79 -5.96
C ILE A 214 4.04 17.41 -4.91
N ALA A 215 4.08 16.81 -3.72
CA ALA A 215 5.07 17.12 -2.70
C ALA A 215 6.07 15.96 -2.62
N HIS A 216 7.32 16.22 -3.00
CA HIS A 216 8.40 15.25 -2.96
C HIS A 216 8.96 15.10 -1.55
N SER A 217 9.50 13.93 -1.24
CA SER A 217 10.07 13.63 0.09
C SER A 217 11.30 14.49 0.44
N ASP A 218 11.97 15.06 -0.57
CA ASP A 218 13.09 15.99 -0.40
C ASP A 218 12.66 17.44 -0.12
N GLY A 219 11.35 17.73 -0.18
CA GLY A 219 10.76 19.05 0.02
C GLY A 219 10.44 19.81 -1.26
N GLY A 220 10.80 19.29 -2.45
CA GLY A 220 10.42 19.88 -3.73
C GLY A 220 8.91 19.82 -3.95
N THR A 221 8.37 20.82 -4.65
CA THR A 221 6.93 20.88 -4.97
C THR A 221 6.70 21.07 -6.46
N GLU A 222 5.76 20.34 -7.03
CA GLU A 222 5.26 20.59 -8.39
C GLU A 222 3.77 20.91 -8.35
N ALA A 223 3.34 21.91 -9.11
CA ALA A 223 1.96 22.32 -9.25
C ALA A 223 1.58 22.36 -10.74
N HIS A 224 0.52 21.66 -11.11
CA HIS A 224 0.08 21.50 -12.51
C HIS A 224 -1.38 21.97 -12.65
N ALA A 225 -1.63 22.96 -13.52
CA ALA A 225 -2.99 23.41 -13.82
C ALA A 225 -3.55 22.65 -15.02
N PHE A 226 -4.65 21.91 -14.82
CA PHE A 226 -5.31 21.13 -15.87
C PHE A 226 -6.41 21.92 -16.57
N LYS A 227 -7.21 22.66 -15.80
CA LYS A 227 -8.29 23.51 -16.30
C LYS A 227 -8.37 24.78 -15.48
N GLY A 228 -8.17 25.95 -16.08
CA GLY A 228 -8.21 27.24 -15.39
C GLY A 228 -6.82 27.79 -15.05
N ARG A 229 -6.67 28.43 -13.88
CA ARG A 229 -5.43 29.05 -13.41
C ARG A 229 -5.21 28.85 -11.91
N ILE A 230 -3.96 28.69 -11.48
CA ILE A 230 -3.55 28.69 -10.07
C ILE A 230 -2.49 29.76 -9.82
N SER A 231 -2.31 30.15 -8.56
CA SER A 231 -1.16 30.94 -8.12
C SER A 231 -0.25 30.12 -7.21
N VAL A 232 1.06 30.22 -7.41
CA VAL A 232 2.09 29.54 -6.63
C VAL A 232 2.99 30.58 -5.97
N ALA A 233 3.07 30.56 -4.64
CA ALA A 233 3.94 31.41 -3.84
C ALA A 233 4.90 30.57 -2.99
N LEU A 234 6.04 31.12 -2.60
CA LEU A 234 7.00 30.45 -1.71
C LEU A 234 6.56 30.59 -0.25
N GLU A 235 6.63 29.50 0.53
CA GLU A 235 6.18 29.49 1.94
C GLU A 235 7.17 30.22 2.87
N HIS A 236 8.49 30.14 2.60
CA HIS A 236 9.56 30.67 3.46
C HIS A 236 10.35 31.83 2.82
N GLY A 237 9.68 32.68 2.05
CA GLY A 237 10.29 33.93 1.58
C GLY A 237 10.52 34.88 2.76
N GLN A 238 11.75 35.02 3.24
CA GLN A 238 12.11 36.04 4.23
C GLN A 238 11.66 37.42 3.73
N SER A 239 10.71 38.02 4.45
CA SER A 239 10.37 39.45 4.45
C SER A 239 10.42 40.16 3.08
N GLY A 240 9.33 40.09 2.32
CA GLY A 240 9.08 41.03 1.21
C GLY A 240 8.35 40.38 0.05
N GLN A 241 7.02 40.44 0.08
CA GLN A 241 6.11 40.38 -1.08
C GLN A 241 6.64 39.55 -2.26
N VAL A 242 6.73 38.23 -2.10
CA VAL A 242 7.00 37.33 -3.22
C VAL A 242 5.78 37.39 -4.12
N THR A 243 5.91 38.06 -5.27
CA THR A 243 4.85 38.11 -6.28
C THR A 243 4.46 36.68 -6.64
N PRO A 244 3.20 36.28 -6.44
CA PRO A 244 2.77 34.93 -6.76
C PRO A 244 2.97 34.67 -8.26
N CYS A 245 3.50 33.49 -8.57
CA CYS A 245 3.63 33.02 -9.94
C CYS A 245 2.28 32.46 -10.40
N PHE A 246 1.72 33.02 -11.47
CA PHE A 246 0.48 32.51 -12.04
C PHE A 246 0.77 31.40 -13.06
N VAL A 247 0.12 30.26 -12.88
CA VAL A 247 0.24 29.11 -13.77
C VAL A 247 -1.09 28.92 -14.48
N ASN A 248 -1.08 29.10 -15.81
CA ASN A 248 -2.24 28.93 -16.67
C ASN A 248 -2.51 27.46 -16.98
N GLU A 249 -3.70 27.19 -17.52
CA GLU A 249 -4.09 25.89 -18.05
C GLU A 249 -3.00 25.25 -18.92
N ARG A 250 -2.79 23.95 -18.75
CA ARG A 250 -1.79 23.14 -19.47
C ARG A 250 -0.34 23.47 -19.12
N PHE A 251 -0.12 24.36 -18.15
CA PHE A 251 1.20 24.67 -17.62
C PHE A 251 1.37 24.20 -16.18
N ALA A 252 2.62 24.16 -15.77
CA ALA A 252 3.07 23.77 -14.45
C ALA A 252 4.14 24.71 -13.92
N ALA A 253 4.31 24.68 -12.60
CA ALA A 253 5.43 25.27 -11.91
C ALA A 253 6.09 24.26 -10.95
N VAL A 254 7.40 24.38 -10.80
CA VAL A 254 8.22 23.57 -9.89
C VAL A 254 8.93 24.49 -8.93
N VAL A 255 8.85 24.17 -7.64
CA VAL A 255 9.56 24.83 -6.56
C VAL A 255 10.65 23.89 -6.06
N ASP A 256 11.88 24.41 -5.99
CA ASP A 256 13.02 23.63 -5.51
C ASP A 256 12.87 23.19 -4.04
N ALA A 257 13.59 22.14 -3.65
CA ALA A 257 13.57 21.62 -2.28
C ALA A 257 14.01 22.64 -1.22
N ALA A 258 14.75 23.68 -1.62
CA ALA A 258 15.14 24.76 -0.74
C ALA A 258 14.04 25.83 -0.54
N GLY A 259 12.96 25.79 -1.33
CA GLY A 259 11.89 26.78 -1.31
C GLY A 259 12.34 28.17 -1.73
N ARG A 260 13.33 28.27 -2.64
CA ARG A 260 13.94 29.55 -3.03
C ARG A 260 13.61 29.99 -4.45
N ASN A 261 13.37 29.04 -5.36
CA ASN A 261 13.11 29.33 -6.76
C ASN A 261 11.81 28.68 -7.23
N VAL A 262 11.06 29.42 -8.03
CA VAL A 262 9.90 28.91 -8.76
C VAL A 262 10.22 28.92 -10.25
N GLN A 263 10.29 27.76 -10.86
CA GLN A 263 10.37 27.61 -12.32
C GLN A 263 8.95 27.43 -12.88
N SER A 264 8.53 28.24 -13.83
CA SER A 264 7.19 28.17 -14.44
C SER A 264 7.25 28.00 -15.96
N GLY A 265 6.09 27.80 -16.59
CA GLY A 265 5.98 27.60 -18.04
C GLY A 265 6.31 26.18 -18.51
N LEU A 266 6.46 25.25 -17.57
CA LEU A 266 6.59 23.81 -17.86
C LEU A 266 5.25 23.26 -18.34
N ALA A 267 5.23 22.20 -19.14
CA ALA A 267 3.98 21.55 -19.52
C ALA A 267 3.33 20.86 -18.31
N ALA A 268 2.01 21.01 -18.16
CA ALA A 268 1.25 20.24 -17.19
C ALA A 268 1.26 18.74 -17.56
N ARG A 269 1.40 17.88 -16.55
CA ARG A 269 1.47 16.43 -16.71
C ARG A 269 0.33 15.78 -15.95
N ALA A 270 -0.85 15.79 -16.57
CA ALA A 270 -2.07 15.21 -15.98
C ALA A 270 -1.94 13.70 -15.72
N ASP A 271 -1.13 13.02 -16.53
CA ASP A 271 -0.80 11.60 -16.39
C ASP A 271 -0.06 11.26 -15.08
N LEU A 272 0.50 12.25 -14.37
CA LEU A 272 1.08 12.04 -13.05
C LEU A 272 0.05 11.89 -11.92
N PHE A 273 -1.22 12.20 -12.18
CA PHE A 273 -2.27 12.25 -11.18
C PHE A 273 -3.38 11.24 -11.45
N VAL A 274 -4.06 10.81 -10.40
CA VAL A 274 -5.33 10.10 -10.51
C VAL A 274 -6.41 11.17 -10.51
N LEU A 275 -7.03 11.44 -11.66
CA LEU A 275 -8.07 12.47 -11.80
C LEU A 275 -9.48 11.91 -11.55
N GLN A 276 -9.65 10.60 -11.76
CA GLN A 276 -10.86 9.85 -11.46
C GLN A 276 -10.46 8.50 -10.88
N LEU A 277 -11.19 8.04 -9.87
CA LEU A 277 -10.96 6.70 -9.34
C LEU A 277 -11.32 5.66 -10.42
N PRO A 278 -10.53 4.58 -10.56
CA PRO A 278 -10.91 3.49 -11.43
C PRO A 278 -12.26 2.93 -11.01
N SER A 279 -13.18 2.80 -11.96
CA SER A 279 -14.38 2.01 -11.76
C SER A 279 -13.93 0.59 -11.42
N VAL A 280 -14.41 0.02 -10.31
CA VAL A 280 -14.25 -1.41 -9.97
C VAL A 280 -15.01 -2.22 -11.02
N SER A 281 -14.42 -2.31 -12.20
CA SER A 281 -14.99 -2.95 -13.38
C SER A 281 -14.69 -4.42 -13.20
N GLN A 282 -15.65 -5.14 -12.61
CA GLN A 282 -15.83 -6.59 -12.68
C GLN A 282 -14.51 -7.35 -12.87
N LEU A 283 -13.65 -7.32 -11.84
CA LEU A 283 -12.71 -8.41 -11.69
C LEU A 283 -13.60 -9.65 -11.55
N GLY A 284 -13.72 -10.45 -12.62
CA GLY A 284 -14.35 -11.77 -12.63
C GLY A 284 -13.90 -12.60 -11.44
N ASN A 285 -14.71 -13.61 -11.11
CA ASN A 285 -14.52 -14.42 -9.91
C ASN A 285 -13.04 -14.84 -9.77
N PRO A 286 -12.31 -14.44 -8.71
CA PRO A 286 -10.90 -14.77 -8.54
C PRO A 286 -10.61 -16.28 -8.60
N ALA A 287 -11.61 -17.12 -8.30
CA ALA A 287 -11.52 -18.57 -8.41
C ALA A 287 -11.43 -19.11 -9.85
N GLU A 288 -11.91 -18.33 -10.83
CA GLU A 288 -12.01 -18.67 -12.25
C GLU A 288 -10.84 -18.09 -13.07
N ARG A 289 -9.80 -17.59 -12.41
CA ARG A 289 -8.67 -16.92 -13.06
C ARG A 289 -7.36 -17.62 -12.76
N ILE A 290 -6.45 -17.57 -13.73
CA ILE A 290 -5.11 -18.15 -13.61
C ILE A 290 -4.09 -17.02 -13.66
N ASN A 291 -3.32 -16.85 -12.58
CA ASN A 291 -2.31 -15.81 -12.43
C ASN A 291 -0.99 -16.20 -13.11
N LEU A 292 -0.60 -15.51 -14.18
CA LEU A 292 0.66 -15.80 -14.87
C LEU A 292 1.90 -15.41 -14.05
N ALA A 293 1.81 -14.39 -13.19
CA ALA A 293 2.92 -14.04 -12.31
C ALA A 293 3.17 -15.15 -11.28
N ASP A 294 2.10 -15.77 -10.76
CA ASP A 294 2.20 -16.93 -9.87
C ASP A 294 2.94 -18.10 -10.54
N ILE A 295 2.61 -18.40 -11.80
CA ILE A 295 3.30 -19.43 -12.60
C ILE A 295 4.79 -19.10 -12.76
N VAL A 296 5.15 -17.84 -13.05
CA VAL A 296 6.56 -17.40 -13.12
C VAL A 296 7.27 -17.55 -11.77
N GLY A 297 6.56 -17.35 -10.67
CA GLY A 297 7.04 -17.62 -9.31
C GLY A 297 7.17 -19.12 -8.97
N GLY A 298 6.94 -20.02 -9.93
CA GLY A 298 6.98 -21.47 -9.75
C GLY A 298 5.68 -22.08 -9.20
N GLY A 299 4.60 -21.31 -9.18
CA GLY A 299 3.27 -21.74 -8.74
C GLY A 299 2.44 -22.40 -9.83
N ASN A 300 1.18 -22.64 -9.51
CA ASN A 300 0.18 -23.27 -10.38
C ASN A 300 -0.84 -22.28 -10.98
N GLY A 301 -0.65 -20.97 -10.76
CA GLY A 301 -1.60 -19.94 -11.16
C GLY A 301 -2.64 -19.59 -10.10
N ARG A 302 -2.63 -20.26 -8.93
CA ARG A 302 -3.64 -20.13 -7.87
C ARG A 302 -3.06 -19.61 -6.54
N GLY A 303 -1.95 -18.89 -6.59
CA GLY A 303 -1.34 -18.26 -5.42
C GLY A 303 -0.33 -19.14 -4.66
N THR A 304 0.22 -20.17 -5.31
CA THR A 304 1.24 -21.06 -4.72
C THR A 304 2.68 -20.67 -5.07
N GLY A 305 2.84 -19.72 -5.99
CA GLY A 305 4.11 -19.20 -6.45
C GLY A 305 4.79 -18.31 -5.43
N LYS A 306 6.11 -18.21 -5.52
CA LYS A 306 6.91 -17.37 -4.62
C LYS A 306 7.04 -15.97 -5.20
N LEU A 307 6.80 -14.97 -4.35
CA LEU A 307 7.09 -13.58 -4.69
C LEU A 307 8.60 -13.38 -4.85
N ASP A 308 8.97 -12.42 -5.70
CA ASP A 308 10.34 -12.04 -6.02
C ASP A 308 11.16 -13.16 -6.69
N GLN A 309 10.52 -14.25 -7.12
CA GLN A 309 11.12 -15.30 -7.93
C GLN A 309 10.89 -15.05 -9.42
N GLY A 310 11.92 -15.27 -10.23
CA GLY A 310 11.86 -15.09 -11.67
C GLY A 310 12.59 -16.19 -12.44
N ILE A 311 12.70 -16.00 -13.75
CA ILE A 311 13.37 -16.92 -14.67
C ILE A 311 14.55 -16.22 -15.30
N GLU A 312 15.73 -16.81 -15.21
CA GLU A 312 16.95 -16.23 -15.76
C GLU A 312 16.96 -16.35 -17.30
N LEU A 313 17.06 -15.21 -18.00
CA LEU A 313 17.09 -15.16 -19.47
C LEU A 313 18.23 -15.96 -20.10
N ALA A 314 19.34 -16.16 -19.38
CA ALA A 314 20.50 -16.85 -19.91
C ALA A 314 20.39 -18.38 -19.85
N THR A 315 19.63 -18.92 -18.89
CA THR A 315 19.59 -20.37 -18.61
C THR A 315 18.18 -20.96 -18.72
N GLY A 316 17.14 -20.13 -18.65
CA GLY A 316 15.74 -20.54 -18.56
C GLY A 316 15.36 -21.15 -17.21
N GLN A 317 16.24 -21.12 -16.21
CA GLN A 317 16.02 -21.68 -14.88
C GLN A 317 15.43 -20.65 -13.92
N SER A 318 14.72 -21.13 -12.90
CA SER A 318 14.24 -20.27 -11.82
C SER A 318 15.41 -19.67 -11.02
N SER A 319 15.30 -18.40 -10.67
CA SER A 319 16.24 -17.69 -9.81
C SER A 319 15.50 -16.76 -8.86
N SER A 320 15.96 -16.70 -7.61
CA SER A 320 15.54 -15.70 -6.62
C SER A 320 16.63 -14.65 -6.37
N THR A 321 17.79 -14.80 -7.01
CA THR A 321 18.93 -13.90 -6.80
C THR A 321 18.82 -12.74 -7.78
N PRO A 322 18.79 -11.49 -7.30
CA PRO A 322 18.79 -10.33 -8.18
C PRO A 322 20.10 -10.31 -8.99
N PRO A 323 20.03 -10.07 -10.30
CA PRO A 323 21.24 -9.94 -11.12
C PRO A 323 22.07 -8.75 -10.63
N THR A 324 23.39 -8.87 -10.72
CA THR A 324 24.33 -7.84 -10.26
C THR A 324 24.98 -7.07 -11.40
N THR A 325 24.70 -7.44 -12.65
CA THR A 325 25.37 -6.91 -13.83
C THR A 325 24.49 -6.99 -15.07
N ILE A 326 24.61 -6.00 -15.96
CA ILE A 326 23.96 -5.99 -17.27
C ILE A 326 24.70 -6.95 -18.20
N ARG A 327 23.95 -7.80 -18.89
CA ARG A 327 24.45 -8.80 -19.82
C ARG A 327 24.04 -8.46 -21.25
N LEU A 328 24.77 -9.02 -22.22
CA LEU A 328 24.52 -8.83 -23.65
C LEU A 328 24.27 -10.19 -24.31
N ALA A 329 23.09 -10.34 -24.91
CA ALA A 329 22.81 -11.46 -25.79
C ALA A 329 23.47 -11.23 -27.16
N ARG A 330 24.35 -12.15 -27.56
CA ARG A 330 25.05 -12.08 -28.86
C ARG A 330 24.32 -12.84 -29.98
N ARG A 331 23.25 -13.56 -29.64
CA ARG A 331 22.46 -14.41 -30.54
C ARG A 331 21.00 -14.44 -30.07
N ASN A 332 20.07 -14.60 -31.01
CA ASN A 332 18.65 -14.83 -30.72
C ASN A 332 18.40 -16.29 -30.31
N GLU A 333 18.86 -16.65 -29.12
CA GLU A 333 18.68 -17.99 -28.55
C GLU A 333 17.44 -18.03 -27.65
N PHE A 334 16.57 -19.02 -27.90
CA PHE A 334 15.48 -19.36 -27.01
C PHE A 334 15.98 -20.29 -25.90
N ARG A 335 15.59 -20.03 -24.65
CA ARG A 335 15.95 -20.82 -23.46
C ARG A 335 14.71 -21.53 -22.89
N PRO A 336 14.58 -22.85 -23.10
CA PRO A 336 13.45 -23.61 -22.57
C PRO A 336 13.42 -23.65 -21.04
N SER A 337 12.26 -23.42 -20.44
CA SER A 337 12.08 -23.43 -18.98
C SER A 337 11.50 -24.74 -18.48
N ARG A 338 12.21 -25.85 -18.74
CA ARG A 338 11.71 -27.23 -18.51
C ARG A 338 11.25 -27.55 -17.08
N GLN A 339 11.72 -26.79 -16.09
CA GLN A 339 11.35 -26.99 -14.68
C GLN A 339 10.11 -26.17 -14.27
N ALA A 340 9.75 -25.13 -15.04
CA ALA A 340 8.62 -24.27 -14.76
C ALA A 340 7.41 -24.74 -15.59
N ARG A 341 6.47 -25.46 -14.95
CA ARG A 341 5.26 -25.93 -15.63
C ARG A 341 4.43 -24.73 -16.11
N GLY A 342 3.82 -24.85 -17.29
CA GLY A 342 3.08 -23.76 -17.93
C GLY A 342 3.94 -22.71 -18.66
N ILE A 343 5.28 -22.79 -18.58
CA ILE A 343 6.19 -21.88 -19.26
C ILE A 343 7.03 -22.67 -20.26
N ASP A 344 6.94 -22.31 -21.54
CA ASP A 344 7.73 -22.92 -22.60
C ASP A 344 9.20 -22.48 -22.49
N GLY A 345 9.42 -21.19 -22.25
CA GLY A 345 10.75 -20.64 -22.06
C GLY A 345 10.82 -19.13 -22.16
N VAL A 346 12.05 -18.63 -22.17
CA VAL A 346 12.38 -17.20 -22.20
C VAL A 346 13.41 -16.90 -23.27
N PHE A 347 13.48 -15.64 -23.70
CA PHE A 347 14.40 -15.21 -24.75
C PHE A 347 14.70 -13.71 -24.66
N VAL A 348 15.77 -13.30 -25.33
CA VAL A 348 16.17 -11.89 -25.46
C VAL A 348 15.86 -11.43 -26.89
N PRO A 349 14.81 -10.63 -27.12
CA PRO A 349 14.45 -10.15 -28.44
C PRO A 349 15.49 -9.16 -28.99
N ASN A 350 16.03 -9.45 -30.18
CA ASN A 350 16.82 -8.51 -30.96
C ASN A 350 16.69 -8.75 -32.47
N GLY A 351 15.91 -7.92 -33.15
CA GLY A 351 15.73 -7.99 -34.61
C GLY A 351 17.02 -7.77 -35.41
N ALA A 352 18.02 -7.07 -34.84
CA ALA A 352 19.29 -6.80 -35.51
C ALA A 352 20.15 -8.07 -35.70
N LEU A 353 19.89 -9.12 -34.91
CA LEU A 353 20.58 -10.41 -35.00
C LEU A 353 19.85 -11.42 -35.91
N GLY A 354 18.78 -10.99 -36.60
CA GLY A 354 17.96 -11.81 -37.47
C GLY A 354 16.67 -12.30 -36.80
N PRO A 355 16.02 -13.36 -37.33
CA PRO A 355 14.74 -13.83 -36.81
C PRO A 355 14.83 -14.24 -35.33
N VAL A 356 13.89 -13.75 -34.51
CA VAL A 356 13.83 -14.06 -33.08
C VAL A 356 12.96 -15.29 -32.86
N VAL A 357 13.55 -16.38 -32.35
CA VAL A 357 12.82 -17.60 -31.99
C VAL A 357 12.22 -17.43 -30.60
N ILE A 358 10.92 -17.70 -30.48
CA ILE A 358 10.14 -17.42 -29.26
C ILE A 358 9.48 -18.68 -28.66
N SER A 359 9.69 -19.87 -29.21
CA SER A 359 9.19 -21.10 -28.63
C SER A 359 10.09 -22.30 -28.89
N THR A 360 9.88 -23.37 -28.13
CA THR A 360 10.51 -24.69 -28.35
C THR A 360 10.13 -25.33 -29.69
N THR A 361 9.00 -24.95 -30.28
CA THR A 361 8.57 -25.41 -31.61
C THR A 361 9.20 -24.62 -32.75
N GLY A 362 9.98 -23.57 -32.44
CA GLY A 362 10.63 -22.73 -33.45
C GLY A 362 9.75 -21.60 -33.99
N LEU A 363 8.67 -21.21 -33.29
CA LEU A 363 7.90 -20.02 -33.64
C LEU A 363 8.79 -18.79 -33.63
N ARG A 364 8.46 -17.83 -34.49
CA ARG A 364 9.28 -16.63 -34.72
C ARG A 364 8.49 -15.37 -34.48
N PHE A 365 9.14 -14.38 -33.87
CA PHE A 365 8.66 -13.01 -33.79
C PHE A 365 9.28 -12.19 -34.92
N SER A 366 8.60 -12.17 -36.06
CA SER A 366 9.11 -11.53 -37.29
C SER A 366 9.09 -10.00 -37.24
N GLN A 367 8.21 -9.41 -36.43
CA GLN A 367 8.07 -7.96 -36.25
C GLN A 367 8.99 -7.41 -35.14
N CYS A 368 9.90 -8.24 -34.61
CA CYS A 368 10.81 -7.80 -33.56
C CYS A 368 11.64 -6.60 -34.02
N PRO A 369 11.59 -5.45 -33.31
CA PRO A 369 12.43 -4.31 -33.64
C PRO A 369 13.91 -4.65 -33.43
N GLU A 370 14.78 -3.87 -34.04
CA GLU A 370 16.20 -3.88 -33.73
C GLU A 370 16.41 -3.37 -32.29
N THR A 371 17.11 -4.15 -31.46
CA THR A 371 17.43 -3.78 -30.08
C THR A 371 18.92 -3.91 -29.85
N MET A 372 19.39 -3.49 -28.67
CA MET A 372 20.79 -3.72 -28.28
C MET A 372 21.05 -5.14 -27.77
N GLY A 373 20.00 -5.94 -27.50
CA GLY A 373 20.13 -7.27 -26.89
C GLY A 373 20.72 -7.25 -25.47
N SER A 374 20.85 -6.08 -24.85
CA SER A 374 21.27 -5.93 -23.46
C SER A 374 20.09 -6.16 -22.54
N PHE A 375 20.32 -6.88 -21.44
CA PHE A 375 19.32 -7.20 -20.43
C PHE A 375 19.95 -7.27 -19.04
N PHE A 376 19.17 -7.02 -18.00
CA PHE A 376 19.63 -7.09 -16.61
C PHE A 376 19.00 -8.29 -15.89
N SER A 377 17.67 -8.31 -15.78
CA SER A 377 16.89 -9.40 -15.18
C SER A 377 15.98 -10.05 -16.20
N GLY A 378 15.50 -11.26 -15.87
CA GLY A 378 14.44 -11.90 -16.63
C GLY A 378 13.05 -11.66 -16.04
N PRO A 379 12.03 -12.31 -16.63
CA PRO A 379 10.65 -12.24 -16.14
C PRO A 379 10.57 -12.64 -14.67
N THR A 380 9.93 -11.83 -13.83
CA THR A 380 9.90 -12.03 -12.37
C THR A 380 8.51 -11.79 -11.80
N ASN A 381 8.05 -12.66 -10.89
CA ASN A 381 6.86 -12.49 -10.07
C ASN A 381 7.11 -11.43 -8.97
N SER A 382 7.19 -10.17 -9.38
CA SER A 382 7.52 -9.08 -8.48
C SER A 382 6.93 -7.77 -9.00
N GLY A 383 6.58 -6.91 -8.06
CA GLY A 383 6.35 -5.48 -8.31
C GLY A 383 7.50 -4.64 -7.77
N LYS A 384 8.69 -5.20 -7.60
CA LYS A 384 9.87 -4.49 -7.11
C LYS A 384 10.89 -4.33 -8.24
N PHE A 385 11.48 -3.16 -8.33
CA PHE A 385 12.55 -2.84 -9.26
C PHE A 385 13.80 -2.53 -8.47
N PHE A 386 14.93 -3.03 -8.94
CA PHE A 386 16.23 -2.66 -8.39
C PHE A 386 16.78 -1.50 -9.21
N ASP A 387 16.88 -0.33 -8.60
CA ASP A 387 17.48 0.85 -9.20
C ASP A 387 19.01 0.80 -9.02
N LEU A 388 19.74 0.50 -10.08
CA LEU A 388 21.20 0.40 -10.07
C LEU A 388 21.95 1.65 -9.59
N PRO A 389 21.57 2.91 -9.95
CA PRO A 389 22.30 4.11 -9.55
C PRO A 389 22.13 4.44 -8.08
N SER A 390 20.90 4.35 -7.55
CA SER A 390 20.65 4.59 -6.11
C SER A 390 20.87 3.35 -5.24
N GLN A 391 21.01 2.16 -5.85
CA GLN A 391 21.04 0.86 -5.18
C GLN A 391 19.83 0.59 -4.28
N GLN A 392 18.68 1.19 -4.60
CA GLN A 392 17.45 1.02 -3.85
C GLN A 392 16.44 0.13 -4.57
N ILE A 393 15.60 -0.53 -3.77
CA ILE A 393 14.45 -1.25 -4.28
C ILE A 393 13.24 -0.31 -4.30
N VAL A 394 12.71 -0.07 -5.50
CA VAL A 394 11.50 0.73 -5.70
C VAL A 394 10.33 -0.21 -5.92
N THR A 395 9.22 0.03 -5.22
CA THR A 395 8.00 -0.75 -5.42
C THR A 395 7.12 -0.07 -6.47
N ALA A 396 6.74 -0.84 -7.48
CA ALA A 396 5.80 -0.49 -8.52
C ALA A 396 4.46 -0.06 -7.92
N ARG A 397 3.99 1.10 -8.37
CA ARG A 397 2.61 1.52 -8.14
C ARG A 397 1.98 2.02 -9.41
N PHE A 398 0.77 1.57 -9.67
CA PHE A 398 -0.12 2.16 -10.66
C PHE A 398 -1.29 2.78 -9.91
N ASN A 399 -1.50 4.08 -10.11
CA ASN A 399 -2.57 4.84 -9.46
C ASN A 399 -2.62 4.62 -7.93
N GLY A 400 -1.44 4.67 -7.28
CA GLY A 400 -1.28 4.46 -5.84
C GLY A 400 -1.39 3.02 -5.34
N ILE A 401 -1.87 2.08 -6.15
CA ILE A 401 -1.93 0.65 -5.81
C ILE A 401 -0.58 0.00 -5.96
N ARG A 402 -0.18 -0.76 -4.95
CA ARG A 402 1.03 -1.57 -4.95
C ARG A 402 0.78 -2.89 -5.67
N PHE A 403 1.58 -3.13 -6.70
CA PHE A 403 1.63 -4.38 -7.43
C PHE A 403 2.74 -5.30 -6.91
N GLY A 404 2.66 -6.60 -7.21
CA GLY A 404 3.55 -7.62 -6.66
C GLY A 404 3.15 -8.10 -5.27
N THR A 405 1.84 -8.12 -4.99
CA THR A 405 1.26 -8.66 -3.76
C THR A 405 0.34 -9.84 -4.09
N SER A 406 -0.19 -10.53 -3.08
CA SER A 406 -1.20 -11.58 -3.31
C SER A 406 -2.53 -11.04 -3.84
N ALA A 407 -2.86 -9.79 -3.54
CA ALA A 407 -4.08 -9.12 -4.03
C ALA A 407 -3.89 -8.58 -5.46
N HIS A 408 -2.72 -7.99 -5.72
CA HIS A 408 -2.32 -7.41 -7.00
C HIS A 408 -1.04 -8.07 -7.50
N PRO A 409 -1.12 -9.26 -8.08
CA PRO A 409 0.05 -9.94 -8.61
C PRO A 409 0.70 -9.12 -9.73
N ALA A 410 1.99 -9.33 -9.94
CA ALA A 410 2.70 -8.60 -10.97
C ALA A 410 3.82 -9.40 -11.61
N LEU A 411 3.85 -9.34 -12.93
CA LEU A 411 4.90 -9.87 -13.75
C LEU A 411 5.74 -8.70 -14.28
N THR A 412 6.96 -8.59 -13.77
CA THR A 412 7.94 -7.61 -14.23
C THR A 412 8.75 -8.18 -15.39
N LEU A 413 8.85 -7.42 -16.48
CA LEU A 413 9.71 -7.67 -17.62
C LEU A 413 10.71 -6.53 -17.78
N HIS A 414 11.99 -6.88 -17.70
CA HIS A 414 13.06 -5.97 -18.06
C HIS A 414 13.01 -5.65 -19.57
N PRO A 415 13.47 -4.47 -20.02
CA PRO A 415 13.69 -4.22 -21.44
C PRO A 415 14.50 -5.33 -22.12
N ASN A 416 14.06 -5.72 -23.31
CA ASN A 416 14.62 -6.84 -24.06
C ASN A 416 14.50 -8.18 -23.31
N ALA A 417 13.35 -8.43 -22.69
CA ALA A 417 12.99 -9.72 -22.13
C ALA A 417 11.69 -10.22 -22.78
N GLY A 418 11.70 -11.50 -23.16
CA GLY A 418 10.53 -12.22 -23.64
C GLY A 418 10.29 -13.48 -22.83
N ILE A 419 9.02 -13.81 -22.62
CA ILE A 419 8.55 -15.07 -22.02
C ILE A 419 7.44 -15.66 -22.87
N THR A 420 7.42 -16.98 -23.00
CA THR A 420 6.37 -17.73 -23.69
C THR A 420 5.76 -18.75 -22.75
N PHE A 421 4.44 -18.67 -22.59
CA PHE A 421 3.61 -19.60 -21.83
C PHE A 421 3.06 -20.69 -22.75
N ASP A 422 3.05 -21.94 -22.28
CA ASP A 422 2.39 -23.07 -22.97
C ASP A 422 0.96 -23.19 -22.42
N LEU A 423 0.00 -22.62 -23.15
CA LEU A 423 -1.41 -22.61 -22.77
C LEU A 423 -2.02 -24.01 -22.77
N ASN A 424 -1.50 -24.94 -23.57
CA ASN A 424 -1.99 -26.32 -23.54
C ASN A 424 -1.62 -26.98 -22.22
N GLN A 425 -0.39 -26.77 -21.73
CA GLN A 425 0.00 -27.25 -20.41
C GLN A 425 -0.83 -26.58 -19.30
N ILE A 426 -1.08 -25.28 -19.39
CA ILE A 426 -1.89 -24.55 -18.41
C ILE A 426 -3.35 -25.06 -18.38
N ARG A 427 -3.97 -25.29 -19.55
CA ARG A 427 -5.32 -25.90 -19.66
C ARG A 427 -5.37 -27.31 -19.06
N GLN A 428 -4.34 -28.12 -19.29
CA GLN A 428 -4.24 -29.46 -18.70
C GLN A 428 -4.16 -29.42 -17.18
N ASP A 429 -3.44 -28.45 -16.62
CA ASP A 429 -3.28 -28.29 -15.18
C ASP A 429 -4.50 -27.60 -14.52
N ASN A 430 -5.37 -26.94 -15.31
CA ASN A 430 -6.56 -26.23 -14.86
C ASN A 430 -7.79 -26.57 -15.73
N PRO A 431 -8.29 -27.82 -15.70
CA PRO A 431 -9.40 -28.27 -16.56
C PRO A 431 -10.75 -27.65 -16.22
N ASP A 432 -10.86 -26.99 -15.07
CA ASP A 432 -12.06 -26.33 -14.55
C ASP A 432 -12.21 -24.87 -15.02
N ILE A 433 -11.20 -24.31 -15.70
CA ILE A 433 -11.21 -22.94 -16.19
C ILE A 433 -11.14 -22.93 -17.71
N GLU A 434 -12.08 -22.25 -18.36
CA GLU A 434 -12.02 -21.99 -19.78
C GLU A 434 -11.14 -20.76 -20.06
N ILE A 435 -10.04 -20.96 -20.78
CA ILE A 435 -9.08 -19.90 -21.10
C ILE A 435 -9.47 -19.28 -22.45
N GLU A 436 -10.16 -18.15 -22.39
CA GLU A 436 -10.68 -17.44 -23.57
C GLU A 436 -10.06 -16.06 -23.76
N ARG A 437 -9.31 -15.55 -22.78
CA ARG A 437 -8.58 -14.28 -22.90
C ARG A 437 -7.39 -14.16 -21.94
N PHE A 438 -6.52 -13.22 -22.26
CA PHE A 438 -5.50 -12.70 -21.38
C PHE A 438 -5.82 -11.23 -21.05
N THR A 439 -5.83 -10.91 -19.76
CA THR A 439 -5.99 -9.54 -19.27
C THR A 439 -4.83 -9.14 -18.38
N ALA A 440 -4.46 -7.86 -18.45
CA ALA A 440 -3.47 -7.26 -17.57
C ALA A 440 -3.62 -5.74 -17.56
N VAL A 441 -2.99 -5.11 -16.59
CA VAL A 441 -2.71 -3.68 -16.56
C VAL A 441 -1.22 -3.49 -16.85
N CYS A 442 -0.89 -2.84 -17.95
CA CYS A 442 0.49 -2.70 -18.42
C CYS A 442 0.95 -1.25 -18.34
N GLY A 443 2.19 -1.03 -17.90
CA GLY A 443 2.80 0.31 -17.95
C GLY A 443 4.18 0.40 -17.32
N ILE A 444 4.69 1.63 -17.29
CA ILE A 444 5.93 2.00 -16.59
C ILE A 444 5.54 2.71 -15.29
N PRO A 445 5.93 2.17 -14.11
CA PRO A 445 5.52 2.74 -12.83
C PRO A 445 5.97 4.19 -12.63
N LYS A 446 5.07 5.02 -12.09
CA LYS A 446 5.29 6.47 -11.96
C LYS A 446 6.39 6.85 -10.98
N ASN A 447 6.72 5.96 -10.04
CA ASN A 447 7.60 6.24 -8.89
C ASN A 447 9.07 5.90 -9.15
N LEU A 448 9.45 5.57 -10.38
CA LEU A 448 10.84 5.30 -10.73
C LEU A 448 11.66 6.61 -10.77
N PRO A 449 12.94 6.60 -10.31
CA PRO A 449 13.84 7.74 -10.34
C PRO A 449 13.96 8.36 -11.75
N GLN A 450 14.20 9.67 -11.80
CA GLN A 450 14.25 10.46 -13.04
C GLN A 450 15.55 10.24 -13.83
N THR A 451 15.84 9.00 -14.22
CA THR A 451 16.89 8.70 -15.19
C THR A 451 16.32 8.80 -16.61
N PRO A 452 17.15 9.08 -17.64
CA PRO A 452 16.66 9.17 -19.01
C PRO A 452 16.16 7.79 -19.44
N PHE A 453 14.84 7.65 -19.54
CA PHE A 453 14.19 6.48 -20.09
C PHE A 453 14.44 6.43 -21.59
N SER A 454 14.67 5.24 -22.13
CA SER A 454 14.52 4.98 -23.56
C SER A 454 13.06 4.61 -23.85
N SER A 455 12.62 4.77 -25.10
CA SER A 455 11.30 4.28 -25.47
C SER A 455 11.22 2.78 -25.25
N ALA A 456 10.06 2.31 -24.79
CA ALA A 456 9.79 0.90 -24.59
C ALA A 456 8.55 0.48 -25.37
N ASP A 457 8.61 -0.73 -25.90
CA ASP A 457 7.52 -1.37 -26.61
C ASP A 457 7.14 -2.66 -25.89
N VAL A 458 5.85 -2.90 -25.80
CA VAL A 458 5.28 -4.11 -25.25
C VAL A 458 4.50 -4.83 -26.33
N TRP A 459 4.76 -6.12 -26.48
CA TRP A 459 4.15 -6.97 -27.49
C TRP A 459 3.48 -8.16 -26.82
N VAL A 460 2.24 -8.41 -27.20
CA VAL A 460 1.51 -9.63 -26.85
C VAL A 460 1.30 -10.43 -28.12
N LEU A 461 1.78 -11.67 -28.14
CA LEU A 461 1.69 -12.54 -29.29
C LEU A 461 0.95 -13.84 -28.95
N LEU A 462 0.12 -14.30 -29.87
CA LEU A 462 -0.48 -15.63 -29.85
C LEU A 462 0.08 -16.45 -31.01
N ASP A 463 0.71 -17.58 -30.69
CA ASP A 463 1.38 -18.45 -31.66
C ASP A 463 2.32 -17.71 -32.64
N GLY A 464 2.97 -16.64 -32.16
CA GLY A 464 3.91 -15.81 -32.93
C GLY A 464 3.28 -14.70 -33.77
N VAL A 465 1.95 -14.55 -33.74
CA VAL A 465 1.23 -13.42 -34.35
C VAL A 465 1.05 -12.31 -33.32
N VAL A 466 1.43 -11.09 -33.65
CA VAL A 466 1.21 -9.91 -32.78
C VAL A 466 -0.28 -9.59 -32.71
N CYS A 467 -0.84 -9.68 -31.51
CA CYS A 467 -2.25 -9.35 -31.23
C CYS A 467 -2.40 -7.97 -30.60
N GLN A 468 -1.41 -7.55 -29.80
CA GLN A 468 -1.38 -6.22 -29.18
C GLN A 468 0.05 -5.68 -29.21
N HIS A 469 0.17 -4.38 -29.48
CA HIS A 469 1.41 -3.60 -29.38
C HIS A 469 1.11 -2.31 -28.62
N LEU A 470 1.90 -2.04 -27.57
CA LEU A 470 1.83 -0.80 -26.79
C LEU A 470 3.18 -0.09 -26.89
N TYR A 471 3.14 1.22 -27.12
CA TYR A 471 4.34 2.05 -27.27
C TYR A 471 4.40 3.10 -26.16
N TYR A 472 5.47 3.06 -25.38
CA TYR A 472 5.76 3.98 -24.30
C TYR A 472 6.93 4.90 -24.68
N PRO A 473 6.66 6.13 -25.16
CA PRO A 473 7.68 7.12 -25.45
C PRO A 473 8.34 7.62 -24.16
N VAL A 474 9.52 8.21 -24.33
CA VAL A 474 10.31 8.77 -23.22
C VAL A 474 9.48 9.78 -22.43
N GLY A 475 9.39 9.58 -21.12
CA GLY A 475 8.69 10.48 -20.20
C GLY A 475 7.18 10.26 -20.09
N TRP A 476 6.58 9.33 -20.85
CA TRP A 476 5.17 9.00 -20.72
C TRP A 476 4.96 7.92 -19.65
N LYS A 477 4.05 8.17 -18.71
CA LYS A 477 3.75 7.26 -17.60
C LYS A 477 2.26 6.91 -17.62
N VAL A 478 1.83 6.28 -18.71
CA VAL A 478 0.45 5.81 -18.89
C VAL A 478 0.36 4.34 -18.48
N VAL A 479 -0.79 4.01 -17.90
CA VAL A 479 -1.18 2.65 -17.56
C VAL A 479 -2.29 2.26 -18.51
N GLU A 480 -2.09 1.19 -19.28
CA GLU A 480 -3.00 0.73 -20.32
C GLU A 480 -3.58 -0.63 -19.95
N LYS A 481 -4.87 -0.83 -20.23
CA LYS A 481 -5.50 -2.15 -20.11
C LYS A 481 -5.11 -3.00 -21.32
N VAL A 482 -4.60 -4.19 -21.06
CA VAL A 482 -4.42 -5.25 -22.05
C VAL A 482 -5.59 -6.20 -21.93
N ASP A 483 -6.27 -6.45 -23.05
CA ASP A 483 -7.39 -7.38 -23.15
C ASP A 483 -7.31 -8.09 -24.50
N VAL A 484 -6.82 -9.32 -24.49
CA VAL A 484 -6.51 -10.09 -25.70
C VAL A 484 -7.33 -11.38 -25.70
N PRO A 485 -8.30 -11.53 -26.61
CA PRO A 485 -9.01 -12.79 -26.81
C PRO A 485 -8.05 -13.90 -27.24
N ILE A 486 -8.19 -15.08 -26.64
CA ILE A 486 -7.40 -16.27 -26.90
C ILE A 486 -8.30 -17.33 -27.55
N PRO A 487 -8.12 -17.63 -28.84
CA PRO A 487 -8.78 -18.75 -29.49
C PRO A 487 -8.50 -20.09 -28.78
N ALA A 488 -9.49 -20.97 -28.71
CA ALA A 488 -9.41 -22.23 -27.97
C ALA A 488 -8.22 -23.14 -28.35
N HIS A 489 -7.76 -23.08 -29.60
CA HIS A 489 -6.66 -23.90 -30.13
C HIS A 489 -5.29 -23.20 -30.06
N THR A 490 -5.22 -21.97 -29.58
CA THR A 490 -3.96 -21.24 -29.43
C THR A 490 -3.08 -21.94 -28.40
N ARG A 491 -1.83 -22.22 -28.77
CA ARG A 491 -0.91 -22.96 -27.91
C ARG A 491 -0.02 -22.04 -27.09
N PHE A 492 0.52 -20.99 -27.69
CA PHE A 492 1.52 -20.14 -27.05
C PHE A 492 1.02 -18.72 -26.88
N LEU A 493 1.20 -18.19 -25.66
CA LEU A 493 1.10 -16.76 -25.36
C LEU A 493 2.50 -16.24 -25.07
N SER A 494 2.99 -15.27 -25.84
CA SER A 494 4.28 -14.62 -25.59
C SER A 494 4.09 -13.17 -25.17
N LEU A 495 4.73 -12.80 -24.06
CA LEU A 495 4.84 -11.42 -23.60
C LEU A 495 6.27 -10.95 -23.82
N VAL A 496 6.42 -9.80 -24.48
CA VAL A 496 7.73 -9.30 -24.88
C VAL A 496 7.84 -7.81 -24.57
N ALA A 497 8.93 -7.42 -23.92
CA ALA A 497 9.33 -6.03 -23.77
C ALA A 497 10.58 -5.76 -24.60
N THR A 498 10.59 -4.71 -25.41
CA THR A 498 11.77 -4.26 -26.17
C THR A 498 12.06 -2.79 -25.88
N CYS A 499 13.32 -2.37 -25.98
CA CYS A 499 13.69 -0.96 -25.95
C CYS A 499 14.71 -0.62 -27.02
N SER A 500 14.69 0.63 -27.47
CA SER A 500 15.67 1.20 -28.41
C SER A 500 17.03 1.52 -27.76
N GLY A 501 17.10 1.54 -26.43
CA GLY A 501 18.28 1.96 -25.66
C GLY A 501 19.14 0.84 -25.05
N ARG A 502 20.05 1.24 -24.15
CA ARG A 502 21.09 0.38 -23.53
C ARG A 502 20.58 -0.47 -22.36
N ALA A 503 19.38 -1.04 -22.48
CA ALA A 503 18.68 -1.63 -21.33
C ALA A 503 18.44 -0.58 -20.21
N ASP A 504 18.06 0.62 -20.64
CA ASP A 504 17.76 1.73 -19.74
C ASP A 504 16.48 1.44 -18.93
N TYR A 505 16.24 2.14 -17.81
CA TYR A 505 15.26 1.87 -16.75
C TYR A 505 13.76 1.80 -17.15
N SER A 506 13.42 1.49 -18.39
CA SER A 506 12.07 1.30 -18.93
C SER A 506 11.49 -0.08 -18.59
N TRP A 507 11.53 -0.44 -17.30
CA TRP A 507 10.98 -1.70 -16.81
C TRP A 507 9.46 -1.71 -17.03
N ILE A 508 8.99 -2.77 -17.68
CA ILE A 508 7.58 -2.98 -17.95
C ILE A 508 7.00 -3.83 -16.83
N LEU A 509 5.87 -3.38 -16.30
CA LEU A 509 5.08 -4.14 -15.33
C LEU A 509 3.77 -4.55 -15.98
N PHE A 510 3.49 -5.85 -15.96
CA PHE A 510 2.15 -6.40 -16.14
C PHE A 510 1.55 -6.65 -14.76
N GLY A 511 0.73 -5.72 -14.29
CA GLY A 511 -0.12 -5.89 -13.13
C GLY A 511 -1.33 -6.74 -13.46
N ASP A 512 -1.78 -7.56 -12.51
CA ASP A 512 -2.92 -8.46 -12.65
C ASP A 512 -2.90 -9.31 -13.95
N PRO A 513 -1.79 -10.01 -14.26
CA PRO A 513 -1.68 -10.76 -15.51
C PRO A 513 -2.46 -12.08 -15.41
N PHE A 514 -3.74 -12.06 -15.79
CA PHE A 514 -4.64 -13.19 -15.65
C PHE A 514 -5.01 -13.81 -17.00
N LEU A 515 -5.14 -15.14 -17.00
CA LEU A 515 -5.94 -15.85 -17.99
C LEU A 515 -7.32 -16.11 -17.40
N GLU A 516 -8.37 -15.81 -18.16
CA GLU A 516 -9.74 -15.88 -17.66
C GLU A 516 -10.76 -16.27 -18.74
N PRO A 517 -11.99 -16.65 -18.35
CA PRO A 517 -13.11 -16.88 -19.27
C PRO A 517 -13.57 -15.60 -19.97
N ALA A 518 -14.50 -15.74 -20.92
CA ALA A 518 -15.22 -14.64 -21.52
C ALA A 518 -15.97 -13.81 -20.46
N ALA A 519 -16.29 -12.57 -20.83
CA ALA A 519 -16.87 -11.59 -19.93
C ALA A 519 -18.34 -11.90 -19.99
N VAL A 520 -18.94 -12.04 -18.82
CA VAL A 520 -20.40 -12.04 -18.75
C VAL A 520 -20.82 -10.62 -19.14
N GLU A 521 -21.30 -10.46 -20.37
CA GLU A 521 -21.83 -9.18 -20.89
C GLU A 521 -22.99 -8.64 -20.05
#